data_AF-A0A1S4A2N5-F1
#
_entry.id   AF-A0A1S4A2N5-F1
#
_cell.length_a   1.000
_cell.length_b   1.000
_cell.length_c   1.000
_cell.angle_alpha   90.00
_cell.angle_beta   90.00
_cell.angle_gamma   90.00
#
_symmetry.space_group_name_H-M   'P 1'
#
loop_
_entity.id
_entity.type
_entity.pdbx_description
1 polymer ?
#
loop_
_entity_poly.entity_id
_entity_poly.type
_entity_poly.pdbx_seq_one_letter_code
_entity_poly.pdbx_strand_id
1 'polypeptide(L)'
;MKFMKLGSKPDTFQDQGKGVRYVSSELASDVTIIIGEVKFYLHKFPLLSKSNRLQRLVSKANEEDSGEMQLVDFPGGPKAFEICAKFCYGMTVTLNPYNVVAARCAAEYLEMTEDADRGNLIFKIEVFLNSSVFRSWKDSIIVLQTTKSLLPWSEDLKVVGRCIDSIASKTSMDPSTITWSYTYNRKVAVSDRITEVGVKFPVNLESVPKDWWAEDICELEIDLYKRVMIAVKAKGRMDGNVIGEALRTYAMRWLPDSIEALVSEAHSRRNKSLLETIICLLPSDKGVTCSCGFLLKLLKVAILVGADDSSREDLIRSISLKLDEASVNDLLIPSRSPQTTVYDVELVKCLVDRFMARERSRDKNISAKSTNDFVLGHGSWLKVGKLVDGYLTEIARDPNVSLSSFIELLQSVPDSARPIHDALYGAIDIYLQEHSSLTKAEKKHLCGLMDVRKLTMDASMHAAQNERLPLRTVVQVLFFEQIRAAAGVQALNNRNSNALDSTRKTEEYWQKTLPEKHNVSKPSSVMKVKDENPQKNMKLVKKGSKNRSSGAQLLPSRSRRIFDKLFVVGKVSGNVENRSSETSGSSHSPTSMIIKGEIKSSGSSSRNRRHSIS
;
A
#
# COMPACT_ATOMS: atom_id res chain seq x y z
N MET A 1 -26.08 -4.46 5.40
CA MET A 1 -25.77 -5.89 5.64
C MET A 1 -27.07 -6.67 5.58
N LYS A 2 -27.13 -7.72 4.76
CA LYS A 2 -28.34 -8.54 4.64
C LYS A 2 -28.44 -9.57 5.78
N PHE A 3 -29.65 -9.91 6.18
CA PHE A 3 -29.91 -10.98 7.14
C PHE A 3 -31.15 -11.78 6.74
N MET A 4 -31.24 -13.03 7.18
CA MET A 4 -32.42 -13.88 7.03
C MET A 4 -32.88 -14.33 8.41
N LYS A 5 -34.17 -14.12 8.71
CA LYS A 5 -34.81 -14.65 9.92
C LYS A 5 -35.48 -15.98 9.58
N LEU A 6 -35.22 -17.00 10.39
CA LEU A 6 -35.81 -18.33 10.32
C LEU A 6 -36.60 -18.59 11.60
N GLY A 7 -37.66 -19.40 11.53
CA GLY A 7 -38.49 -19.75 12.68
C GLY A 7 -39.50 -18.66 13.05
N SER A 8 -40.44 -19.01 13.92
CA SER A 8 -41.52 -18.13 14.38
C SER A 8 -41.71 -18.13 15.89
N LYS A 9 -41.19 -19.15 16.59
CA LYS A 9 -41.28 -19.23 18.05
C LYS A 9 -40.26 -18.30 18.72
N PRO A 10 -40.55 -17.79 19.92
CA PRO A 10 -39.57 -17.03 20.69
C PRO A 10 -38.35 -17.90 21.03
N ASP A 11 -37.22 -17.24 21.27
CA ASP A 11 -36.00 -17.90 21.72
C ASP A 11 -36.13 -18.29 23.19
N THR A 12 -36.24 -19.59 23.48
CA THR A 12 -36.36 -20.12 24.85
C THR A 12 -35.08 -20.81 25.33
N PHE A 13 -33.96 -20.65 24.60
CA PHE A 13 -32.66 -21.11 25.03
C PHE A 13 -32.15 -20.24 26.20
N GLN A 14 -31.74 -20.88 27.27
CA GLN A 14 -31.16 -20.22 28.45
C GLN A 14 -29.71 -20.65 28.64
N ASP A 15 -28.89 -19.71 29.11
CA ASP A 15 -27.49 -19.93 29.50
C ASP A 15 -27.40 -19.83 31.02
N GLN A 16 -27.06 -20.93 31.69
CA GLN A 16 -26.97 -21.01 33.15
C GLN A 16 -25.59 -20.62 33.69
N GLY A 17 -24.66 -20.19 32.82
CA GLY A 17 -23.26 -20.03 33.15
C GLY A 17 -22.53 -21.38 33.24
N LYS A 18 -21.19 -21.35 33.28
CA LYS A 18 -20.31 -22.55 33.31
C LYS A 18 -20.42 -23.49 32.10
N GLY A 19 -20.84 -22.99 30.94
CA GLY A 19 -20.91 -23.79 29.72
C GLY A 19 -22.15 -24.70 29.64
N VAL A 20 -23.21 -24.43 30.40
CA VAL A 20 -24.46 -25.19 30.33
C VAL A 20 -25.54 -24.39 29.61
N ARG A 21 -26.13 -25.00 28.58
CA ARG A 21 -27.27 -24.45 27.84
C ARG A 21 -28.43 -25.43 27.84
N TYR A 22 -29.65 -24.92 27.97
CA TYR A 22 -30.86 -25.73 27.95
C TYR A 22 -32.03 -24.98 27.32
N VAL A 23 -33.04 -25.73 26.91
CA VAL A 23 -34.28 -25.18 26.38
C VAL A 23 -35.33 -25.16 27.50
N SER A 24 -35.83 -23.97 27.84
CA SER A 24 -36.90 -23.83 28.84
C SER A 24 -38.19 -24.48 28.31
N SER A 25 -38.61 -25.57 28.94
CA SER A 25 -39.81 -26.33 28.62
C SER A 25 -40.40 -26.93 29.90
N GLU A 26 -41.69 -27.29 29.86
CA GLU A 26 -42.37 -28.03 30.92
C GLU A 26 -41.93 -29.51 30.96
N LEU A 27 -41.29 -29.99 29.89
CA LEU A 27 -40.76 -31.34 29.79
C LEU A 27 -39.31 -31.38 30.29
N ALA A 28 -38.94 -32.51 30.92
CA ALA A 28 -37.55 -32.79 31.26
C ALA A 28 -36.74 -33.07 29.97
N SER A 29 -35.50 -32.60 29.94
CA SER A 29 -34.57 -32.90 28.84
C SER A 29 -34.26 -34.40 28.80
N ASP A 30 -34.39 -35.01 27.63
CA ASP A 30 -34.21 -36.45 27.41
C ASP A 30 -32.94 -36.78 26.61
N VAL A 31 -32.16 -35.75 26.22
CA VAL A 31 -30.86 -35.91 25.54
C VAL A 31 -29.88 -34.82 25.96
N THR A 32 -28.62 -35.21 26.22
CA THR A 32 -27.51 -34.29 26.49
C THR A 32 -26.49 -34.36 25.37
N ILE A 33 -26.17 -33.21 24.76
CA ILE A 33 -25.18 -33.10 23.69
C ILE A 33 -24.01 -32.23 24.16
N ILE A 34 -22.79 -32.73 24.05
CA ILE A 34 -21.57 -32.06 24.50
C ILE A 34 -20.74 -31.62 23.30
N ILE A 35 -20.40 -30.33 23.24
CA ILE A 35 -19.61 -29.72 22.16
C ILE A 35 -18.53 -28.85 22.75
N GLY A 36 -17.28 -29.32 22.68
CA GLY A 36 -16.17 -28.70 23.40
C GLY A 36 -16.47 -28.67 24.90
N GLU A 37 -16.43 -27.47 25.48
CA GLU A 37 -16.71 -27.24 26.90
C GLU A 37 -18.19 -26.94 27.21
N VAL A 38 -19.07 -27.01 26.20
CA VAL A 38 -20.49 -26.65 26.36
C VAL A 38 -21.39 -27.90 26.37
N LYS A 39 -22.20 -28.04 27.41
CA LYS A 39 -23.25 -29.07 27.53
C LYS A 39 -24.61 -28.49 27.14
N PHE A 40 -25.32 -29.17 26.26
CA PHE A 40 -26.66 -28.82 25.80
C PHE A 40 -27.69 -29.83 26.30
N TYR A 41 -28.61 -29.41 27.16
CA TYR A 41 -29.75 -30.21 27.61
C TYR A 41 -30.95 -29.94 26.71
N LEU A 42 -31.33 -30.95 25.93
CA LEU A 42 -32.29 -30.83 24.83
C LEU A 42 -33.32 -31.96 24.85
N HIS A 43 -34.16 -31.97 23.81
CA HIS A 43 -35.28 -32.88 23.61
C HIS A 43 -35.08 -33.65 22.30
N LYS A 44 -35.25 -34.98 22.30
CA LYS A 44 -35.01 -35.85 21.15
C LYS A 44 -35.93 -35.48 19.99
N PHE A 45 -37.23 -35.36 20.23
CA PHE A 45 -38.24 -35.20 19.16
C PHE A 45 -37.94 -34.03 18.20
N PRO A 46 -37.72 -32.77 18.65
CA PRO A 46 -37.40 -31.67 17.75
C PRO A 46 -36.12 -31.90 16.93
N LEU A 47 -35.08 -32.44 17.56
CA LEU A 47 -33.78 -32.64 16.92
C LEU A 47 -33.82 -33.76 15.88
N LEU A 48 -34.37 -34.91 16.24
CA LEU A 48 -34.37 -36.10 15.39
C LEU A 48 -35.26 -35.93 14.16
N SER A 49 -36.30 -35.09 14.26
CA SER A 49 -37.17 -34.78 13.11
C SER A 49 -36.48 -33.98 12.00
N LYS A 50 -35.32 -33.36 12.26
CA LYS A 50 -34.62 -32.47 11.31
C LYS A 50 -33.18 -32.87 11.02
N SER A 51 -32.62 -33.86 11.72
CA SER A 51 -31.21 -34.25 11.58
C SER A 51 -31.05 -35.77 11.52
N ASN A 52 -30.68 -36.25 10.33
CA ASN A 52 -30.43 -37.68 10.08
C ASN A 52 -29.22 -38.18 10.89
N ARG A 53 -28.20 -37.35 11.08
CA ARG A 53 -27.02 -37.74 11.87
C ARG A 53 -27.35 -37.85 13.35
N LEU A 54 -28.09 -36.88 13.93
CA LEU A 54 -28.49 -36.98 15.33
C LEU A 54 -29.40 -38.19 15.55
N GLN A 55 -30.26 -38.52 14.59
CA GLN A 55 -31.10 -39.73 14.67
C GLN A 55 -30.22 -40.98 14.80
N ARG A 56 -29.20 -41.13 13.96
CA ARG A 56 -28.26 -42.26 14.03
C ARG A 56 -27.43 -42.27 15.32
N LEU A 57 -26.96 -41.11 15.78
CA LEU A 57 -26.15 -41.02 17.00
C LEU A 57 -26.97 -41.31 18.25
N VAL A 58 -28.20 -40.80 18.35
CA VAL A 58 -29.10 -41.08 19.49
C VAL A 58 -29.48 -42.55 19.53
N SER A 59 -29.76 -43.18 18.39
CA SER A 59 -30.04 -44.62 18.35
C SER A 59 -28.87 -45.45 18.89
N LYS A 60 -27.63 -45.14 18.48
CA LYS A 60 -26.43 -45.82 18.99
C LYS A 60 -26.20 -45.57 20.49
N ALA A 61 -26.39 -44.34 20.95
CA ALA A 61 -26.20 -44.02 22.36
C ALA A 61 -27.22 -44.70 23.28
N ASN A 62 -28.44 -44.95 22.79
CA ASN A 62 -29.43 -45.74 23.52
C ASN A 62 -29.04 -47.23 23.62
N GLU A 63 -28.27 -47.76 22.67
CA GLU A 63 -27.74 -49.14 22.75
C GLU A 63 -26.59 -49.25 23.77
N GLU A 64 -25.85 -48.16 23.99
CA GLU A 64 -24.67 -48.10 24.86
C GLU A 64 -24.98 -47.57 26.29
N ASP A 65 -26.24 -47.30 26.63
CA ASP A 65 -26.71 -46.74 27.92
C ASP A 65 -25.98 -45.44 28.36
N SER A 66 -25.35 -44.71 27.43
CA SER A 66 -24.40 -43.65 27.77
C SER A 66 -25.03 -42.28 28.08
N GLY A 67 -26.29 -42.04 27.70
CA GLY A 67 -27.10 -40.86 28.05
C GLY A 67 -26.61 -39.48 27.57
N GLU A 68 -25.30 -39.32 27.39
CA GLU A 68 -24.60 -38.12 26.92
C GLU A 68 -23.90 -38.41 25.58
N MET A 69 -24.08 -37.54 24.59
CA MET A 69 -23.42 -37.65 23.29
C MET A 69 -22.39 -36.55 23.10
N GLN A 70 -21.15 -36.92 22.82
CA GLN A 70 -20.09 -35.96 22.53
C GLN A 70 -19.89 -35.79 21.01
N LEU A 71 -20.01 -34.55 20.53
CA LEU A 71 -19.67 -34.19 19.15
C LEU A 71 -18.29 -33.51 19.15
N VAL A 72 -17.26 -34.31 18.90
CA VAL A 72 -15.88 -33.84 18.77
C VAL A 72 -15.71 -33.07 17.46
N ASP A 73 -14.94 -31.98 17.51
CA ASP A 73 -14.59 -31.13 16.36
C ASP A 73 -15.80 -30.61 15.54
N PHE A 74 -16.88 -30.28 16.25
CA PHE A 74 -18.09 -29.75 15.60
C PHE A 74 -17.80 -28.43 14.84
N PRO A 75 -18.12 -28.33 13.54
CA PRO A 75 -17.76 -27.17 12.74
C PRO A 75 -18.49 -25.91 13.21
N GLY A 76 -17.74 -24.84 13.44
CA GLY A 76 -18.26 -23.57 13.99
C GLY A 76 -18.57 -23.61 15.50
N GLY A 77 -18.29 -24.74 16.15
CA GLY A 77 -18.37 -24.90 17.60
C GLY A 77 -19.79 -24.75 18.17
N PRO A 78 -19.91 -24.51 19.48
CA PRO A 78 -21.21 -24.57 20.17
C PRO A 78 -22.20 -23.49 19.71
N LYS A 79 -21.71 -22.34 19.21
CA LYS A 79 -22.59 -21.29 18.66
C LYS A 79 -23.28 -21.72 17.36
N ALA A 80 -22.57 -22.46 16.50
CA ALA A 80 -23.13 -22.97 15.25
C ALA A 80 -24.13 -24.10 15.51
N PHE A 81 -23.83 -24.95 16.49
CA PHE A 81 -24.77 -25.98 16.93
C PHE A 81 -26.05 -25.37 17.51
N GLU A 82 -25.95 -24.34 18.36
CA GLU A 82 -27.11 -23.65 18.92
C GLU A 82 -28.03 -23.10 17.84
N ILE A 83 -27.48 -22.56 16.74
CA ILE A 83 -28.25 -22.15 15.55
C ILE A 83 -29.05 -23.33 14.97
N CYS A 84 -28.41 -24.49 14.81
CA CYS A 84 -29.05 -25.70 14.29
C CYS A 84 -30.14 -26.21 15.25
N ALA A 85 -29.84 -26.25 16.55
CA ALA A 85 -30.79 -26.65 17.58
C ALA A 85 -32.01 -25.72 17.58
N LYS A 86 -31.82 -24.40 17.66
CA LYS A 86 -32.92 -23.41 17.60
C LYS A 86 -33.79 -23.60 16.36
N PHE A 87 -33.19 -23.87 15.21
CA PHE A 87 -33.93 -24.20 13.99
C PHE A 87 -34.80 -25.46 14.17
N CYS A 88 -34.27 -26.53 14.75
CA CYS A 88 -35.03 -27.75 15.03
C CYS A 88 -36.26 -27.52 15.93
N TYR A 89 -36.15 -26.61 16.91
CA TYR A 89 -37.27 -26.23 17.77
C TYR A 89 -38.27 -25.27 17.10
N GLY A 90 -37.96 -24.75 15.91
CA GLY A 90 -38.75 -23.72 15.24
C GLY A 90 -38.60 -22.33 15.89
N MET A 91 -37.56 -22.13 16.70
CA MET A 91 -37.24 -20.86 17.33
C MET A 91 -36.68 -19.87 16.32
N THR A 92 -36.81 -18.58 16.65
CA THR A 92 -36.30 -17.52 15.79
C THR A 92 -34.78 -17.52 15.75
N VAL A 93 -34.19 -17.69 14.57
CA VAL A 93 -32.76 -17.62 14.31
C VAL A 93 -32.48 -16.56 13.26
N THR A 94 -31.47 -15.72 13.50
CA THR A 94 -31.03 -14.72 12.51
C THR A 94 -29.70 -15.14 11.89
N LEU A 95 -29.72 -15.40 10.59
CA LEU A 95 -28.53 -15.65 9.77
C LEU A 95 -28.04 -14.36 9.13
N ASN A 96 -26.74 -14.15 9.15
CA ASN A 96 -26.04 -12.98 8.62
C ASN A 96 -24.66 -13.40 8.07
N PRO A 97 -23.91 -12.51 7.40
CA PRO A 97 -22.60 -12.83 6.81
C PRO A 97 -21.56 -13.36 7.81
N TYR A 98 -21.69 -13.05 9.10
CA TYR A 98 -20.72 -13.48 10.11
C TYR A 98 -20.96 -14.90 10.63
N ASN A 99 -22.20 -15.40 10.58
CA ASN A 99 -22.56 -16.71 11.14
C ASN A 99 -23.04 -17.73 10.11
N VAL A 100 -23.38 -17.30 8.89
CA VAL A 100 -24.00 -18.18 7.87
C VAL A 100 -23.11 -19.34 7.47
N VAL A 101 -21.79 -19.15 7.37
CA VAL A 101 -20.86 -20.23 6.98
C VAL A 101 -20.75 -21.27 8.09
N ALA A 102 -20.64 -20.82 9.34
CA ALA A 102 -20.60 -21.72 10.49
C ALA A 102 -21.90 -22.54 10.58
N ALA A 103 -23.05 -21.89 10.41
CA ALA A 103 -24.35 -22.56 10.35
C ALA A 103 -24.44 -23.54 9.16
N ARG A 104 -23.89 -23.18 7.99
CA ARG A 104 -23.87 -24.05 6.81
C ARG A 104 -23.06 -25.32 7.05
N CYS A 105 -21.87 -25.20 7.66
CA CYS A 105 -21.00 -26.33 7.96
C CYS A 105 -21.60 -27.21 9.06
N ALA A 106 -22.17 -26.60 10.10
CA ALA A 106 -22.88 -27.31 11.16
C ALA A 106 -24.10 -28.09 10.63
N ALA A 107 -24.90 -27.47 9.76
CA ALA A 107 -26.04 -28.11 9.14
C ALA A 107 -25.62 -29.27 8.22
N GLU A 108 -24.49 -29.14 7.50
CA GLU A 108 -23.90 -30.24 6.73
C GLU A 108 -23.50 -31.39 7.65
N TYR A 109 -22.74 -31.09 8.71
CA TYR A 109 -22.28 -32.10 9.66
C TYR A 109 -23.46 -32.87 10.24
N LEU A 110 -24.56 -32.18 10.58
CA LEU A 110 -25.77 -32.75 11.15
C LEU A 110 -26.71 -33.39 10.10
N GLU A 111 -26.36 -33.33 8.82
CA GLU A 111 -27.17 -33.84 7.70
C GLU A 111 -28.61 -33.30 7.72
N MET A 112 -28.75 -31.99 7.88
CA MET A 112 -30.03 -31.29 7.88
C MET A 112 -30.51 -31.01 6.44
N THR A 113 -30.69 -32.09 5.67
CA THR A 113 -31.06 -32.09 4.25
C THR A 113 -32.57 -32.02 4.06
N GLU A 114 -33.01 -31.80 2.80
CA GLU A 114 -34.43 -31.85 2.44
C GLU A 114 -35.07 -33.23 2.59
N ASP A 115 -34.26 -34.29 2.61
CA ASP A 115 -34.74 -35.66 2.82
C ASP A 115 -35.28 -35.87 4.24
N ALA A 116 -34.69 -35.18 5.22
CA ALA A 116 -35.17 -35.23 6.61
C ALA A 116 -36.43 -34.37 6.80
N ASP A 117 -36.49 -33.20 6.16
CA ASP A 117 -37.61 -32.27 6.27
C ASP A 117 -37.67 -31.31 5.08
N ARG A 118 -38.87 -31.04 4.56
CA ARG A 118 -39.02 -30.14 3.42
C ARG A 118 -38.57 -28.72 3.78
N GLY A 119 -37.63 -28.17 3.02
CA GLY A 119 -37.07 -26.85 3.30
C GLY A 119 -36.25 -26.81 4.59
N ASN A 120 -35.49 -27.86 4.89
CA ASN A 120 -34.60 -27.92 6.04
C ASN A 120 -33.48 -26.87 5.98
N LEU A 121 -32.67 -26.79 7.03
CA LEU A 121 -31.70 -25.72 7.26
C LEU A 121 -30.69 -25.55 6.12
N ILE A 122 -30.15 -26.64 5.56
CA ILE A 122 -29.20 -26.55 4.43
C ILE A 122 -29.84 -25.81 3.25
N PHE A 123 -31.05 -26.21 2.84
CA PHE A 123 -31.75 -25.58 1.73
C PHE A 123 -31.98 -24.09 1.97
N LYS A 124 -32.47 -23.71 3.16
CA LYS A 124 -32.71 -22.29 3.49
C LYS A 124 -31.42 -21.47 3.48
N ILE A 125 -30.33 -22.02 4.00
CA ILE A 125 -29.03 -21.36 3.98
C ILE A 125 -28.54 -21.19 2.53
N GLU A 126 -28.65 -22.20 1.69
CA GLU A 126 -28.26 -22.12 0.28
C GLU A 126 -29.07 -21.06 -0.48
N VAL A 127 -30.38 -20.97 -0.23
CA VAL A 127 -31.22 -19.88 -0.78
C VAL A 127 -30.69 -18.52 -0.33
N PHE A 128 -30.37 -18.33 0.95
CA PHE A 128 -29.84 -17.07 1.46
C PHE A 128 -28.47 -16.72 0.87
N LEU A 129 -27.56 -17.68 0.78
CA LEU A 129 -26.23 -17.49 0.19
C LEU A 129 -26.34 -17.04 -1.28
N ASN A 130 -27.15 -17.74 -2.09
CA ASN A 130 -27.26 -17.48 -3.52
C ASN A 130 -28.09 -16.24 -3.86
N SER A 131 -29.19 -16.00 -3.15
CA SER A 131 -30.10 -14.87 -3.43
C SER A 131 -29.61 -13.55 -2.84
N SER A 132 -28.89 -13.60 -1.72
CA SER A 132 -28.61 -12.40 -0.92
C SER A 132 -27.12 -12.13 -0.77
N VAL A 133 -26.37 -13.06 -0.18
CA VAL A 133 -24.96 -12.87 0.19
C VAL A 133 -24.09 -12.71 -1.04
N PHE A 134 -24.07 -13.70 -1.95
CA PHE A 134 -23.22 -13.66 -3.15
C PHE A 134 -23.63 -12.57 -4.15
N ARG A 135 -24.79 -11.93 -3.98
CA ARG A 135 -25.20 -10.76 -4.77
C ARG A 135 -24.75 -9.43 -4.16
N SER A 136 -24.32 -9.43 -2.90
CA SER A 136 -23.84 -8.25 -2.19
C SER A 136 -22.31 -8.16 -2.27
N TRP A 137 -21.75 -6.96 -2.39
CA TRP A 137 -20.30 -6.75 -2.44
C TRP A 137 -19.67 -7.01 -1.07
N LYS A 138 -20.06 -6.21 -0.07
CA LYS A 138 -19.54 -6.28 1.30
C LYS A 138 -19.83 -7.63 1.96
N ASP A 139 -21.03 -8.18 1.78
CA ASP A 139 -21.38 -9.44 2.43
C ASP A 139 -20.56 -10.63 1.87
N SER A 140 -20.21 -10.64 0.56
CA SER A 140 -19.31 -11.65 -0.01
C SER A 140 -17.91 -11.61 0.59
N ILE A 141 -17.37 -10.41 0.84
CA ILE A 141 -16.05 -10.21 1.45
C ILE A 141 -16.06 -10.70 2.91
N ILE A 142 -17.09 -10.32 3.67
CA ILE A 142 -17.24 -10.73 5.07
C ILE A 142 -17.36 -12.25 5.17
N VAL A 143 -18.20 -12.87 4.34
CA VAL A 143 -18.34 -14.34 4.31
C VAL A 143 -17.01 -14.99 3.98
N LEU A 144 -16.26 -14.47 3.00
CA LEU A 144 -14.93 -14.98 2.66
C LEU A 144 -13.94 -14.90 3.83
N GLN A 145 -13.99 -13.84 4.65
CA GLN A 145 -13.15 -13.74 5.85
C GLN A 145 -13.49 -14.82 6.89
N THR A 146 -14.78 -15.14 7.04
CA THR A 146 -15.22 -16.14 8.03
C THR A 146 -14.92 -17.59 7.67
N THR A 147 -14.58 -17.89 6.40
CA THR A 147 -14.36 -19.27 5.97
C THR A 147 -13.07 -19.88 6.55
N LYS A 148 -12.06 -19.06 6.85
CA LYS A 148 -10.74 -19.54 7.29
C LYS A 148 -10.81 -20.41 8.56
N SER A 149 -11.65 -20.03 9.53
CA SER A 149 -11.82 -20.78 10.78
C SER A 149 -12.65 -22.05 10.64
N LEU A 150 -13.11 -22.37 9.42
CA LEU A 150 -14.02 -23.48 9.11
C LEU A 150 -13.43 -24.42 8.04
N LEU A 151 -12.12 -24.34 7.78
CA LEU A 151 -11.43 -25.30 6.92
C LEU A 151 -11.40 -26.70 7.58
N PRO A 152 -11.56 -27.80 6.82
CA PRO A 152 -11.75 -27.86 5.36
C PRO A 152 -13.20 -27.66 4.88
N TRP A 153 -14.19 -27.71 5.78
CA TRP A 153 -15.62 -27.67 5.44
C TRP A 153 -16.02 -26.56 4.47
N SER A 154 -15.51 -25.33 4.66
CA SER A 154 -15.86 -24.21 3.79
C SER A 154 -15.39 -24.37 2.34
N GLU A 155 -14.31 -25.13 2.10
CA GLU A 155 -13.82 -25.46 0.75
C GLU A 155 -14.64 -26.58 0.13
N ASP A 156 -14.88 -27.65 0.88
CA ASP A 156 -15.65 -28.81 0.41
C ASP A 156 -17.07 -28.41 0.01
N LEU A 157 -17.67 -27.49 0.77
CA LEU A 157 -18.97 -26.89 0.51
C LEU A 157 -18.94 -25.77 -0.55
N LYS A 158 -17.78 -25.53 -1.16
CA LYS A 158 -17.53 -24.56 -2.24
C LYS A 158 -17.94 -23.13 -1.89
N VAL A 159 -17.99 -22.79 -0.60
CA VAL A 159 -18.36 -21.43 -0.16
C VAL A 159 -17.25 -20.45 -0.53
N VAL A 160 -16.00 -20.86 -0.33
CA VAL A 160 -14.82 -20.03 -0.65
C VAL A 160 -14.77 -19.69 -2.14
N GLY A 161 -14.90 -20.70 -3.02
CA GLY A 161 -14.92 -20.50 -4.47
C GLY A 161 -16.04 -19.57 -4.93
N ARG A 162 -17.27 -19.80 -4.43
CA ARG A 162 -18.43 -18.94 -4.76
C ARG A 162 -18.26 -17.49 -4.32
N CYS A 163 -17.66 -17.25 -3.15
CA CYS A 163 -17.29 -15.91 -2.70
C CYS A 163 -16.28 -15.24 -3.63
N ILE A 164 -15.20 -15.95 -3.99
CA ILE A 164 -14.15 -15.45 -4.88
C ILE A 164 -14.74 -15.11 -6.26
N ASP A 165 -15.54 -16.00 -6.84
CA ASP A 165 -16.19 -15.78 -8.12
C ASP A 165 -17.15 -14.59 -8.09
N SER A 166 -17.91 -14.45 -7.00
CA SER A 166 -18.79 -13.31 -6.77
C SER A 166 -18.02 -11.99 -6.70
N ILE A 167 -16.92 -11.94 -5.96
CA ILE A 167 -16.06 -10.75 -5.83
C ILE A 167 -15.44 -10.43 -7.19
N ALA A 168 -14.78 -11.40 -7.85
CA ALA A 168 -14.14 -11.20 -9.14
C ALA A 168 -15.14 -10.74 -10.23
N SER A 169 -16.35 -11.29 -10.23
CA SER A 169 -17.40 -10.88 -11.18
C SER A 169 -17.86 -9.43 -10.94
N LYS A 170 -17.99 -8.99 -9.68
CA LYS A 170 -18.37 -7.61 -9.33
C LYS A 170 -17.27 -6.60 -9.63
N THR A 171 -16.01 -6.95 -9.38
CA THR A 171 -14.89 -6.05 -9.75
C THR A 171 -14.93 -5.76 -11.24
N SER A 172 -15.25 -6.77 -12.07
CA SER A 172 -15.33 -6.69 -13.53
C SER A 172 -16.53 -5.92 -14.10
N MET A 173 -17.37 -5.32 -13.26
CA MET A 173 -18.52 -4.52 -13.70
C MET A 173 -18.08 -3.10 -14.04
N ASP A 174 -18.77 -2.49 -15.01
CA ASP A 174 -18.48 -1.11 -15.40
C ASP A 174 -18.78 -0.15 -14.22
N PRO A 175 -17.84 0.74 -13.84
CA PRO A 175 -18.03 1.63 -12.70
C PRO A 175 -19.31 2.47 -12.74
N SER A 176 -19.83 2.79 -13.93
CA SER A 176 -21.10 3.54 -14.07
C SER A 176 -22.32 2.79 -13.55
N THR A 177 -22.26 1.45 -13.50
CA THR A 177 -23.36 0.58 -13.08
C THR A 177 -23.41 0.33 -11.58
N ILE A 178 -22.44 0.87 -10.84
CA ILE A 178 -22.25 0.59 -9.42
C ILE A 178 -23.20 1.45 -8.60
N THR A 179 -24.10 0.77 -7.91
CA THR A 179 -25.15 1.39 -7.07
C THR A 179 -25.01 1.03 -5.58
N TRP A 180 -24.09 0.12 -5.24
CA TRP A 180 -23.85 -0.30 -3.86
C TRP A 180 -22.72 0.49 -3.20
N SER A 181 -22.66 0.43 -1.86
CA SER A 181 -21.62 1.10 -1.09
C SER A 181 -20.26 0.40 -1.21
N TYR A 182 -19.22 1.22 -1.32
CA TYR A 182 -17.81 0.82 -1.34
C TYR A 182 -16.99 1.76 -0.46
N THR A 183 -15.83 1.31 0.02
CA THR A 183 -14.92 2.16 0.79
C THR A 183 -13.87 2.76 -0.13
N TYR A 184 -13.78 4.09 -0.14
CA TYR A 184 -12.77 4.82 -0.88
C TYR A 184 -12.33 6.05 -0.06
N ASN A 185 -11.19 5.93 0.63
CA ASN A 185 -10.65 6.99 1.50
C ASN A 185 -9.50 7.76 0.85
N ARG A 186 -9.16 7.40 -0.40
CA ARG A 186 -8.14 8.07 -1.18
C ARG A 186 -8.67 9.44 -1.61
N LYS A 187 -8.48 10.43 -0.75
CA LYS A 187 -8.65 11.84 -1.11
C LYS A 187 -7.88 12.06 -2.41
N VAL A 188 -8.62 12.46 -3.43
CA VAL A 188 -8.16 12.99 -4.70
C VAL A 188 -7.03 13.99 -4.40
N ALA A 189 -5.78 13.58 -4.57
CA ALA A 189 -4.64 14.48 -4.60
C ALA A 189 -4.66 15.21 -5.96
N VAL A 190 -5.73 15.93 -6.25
CA VAL A 190 -5.77 16.90 -7.35
C VAL A 190 -5.35 18.21 -6.74
N SER A 191 -4.13 18.61 -7.12
CA SER A 191 -3.58 19.96 -7.15
C SER A 191 -4.47 21.03 -6.51
N ASP A 192 -3.96 21.67 -5.45
CA ASP A 192 -4.26 23.06 -5.14
C ASP A 192 -4.05 23.88 -6.44
N ARG A 193 -5.14 24.15 -7.15
CA ARG A 193 -5.25 25.32 -8.01
C ARG A 193 -6.31 26.18 -7.36
N ILE A 194 -5.83 27.09 -6.53
CA ILE A 194 -6.59 28.26 -6.09
C ILE A 194 -6.91 29.04 -7.37
N THR A 195 -8.08 28.81 -7.95
CA THR A 195 -8.71 29.81 -8.81
C THR A 195 -9.57 30.66 -7.90
N GLU A 196 -9.09 31.87 -7.65
CA GLU A 196 -9.88 32.96 -7.10
C GLU A 196 -11.08 33.24 -8.00
N VAL A 197 -12.10 33.81 -7.34
CA VAL A 197 -13.37 34.35 -7.86
C VAL A 197 -14.52 33.32 -7.92
N GLY A 198 -15.44 33.53 -6.99
CA GLY A 198 -16.55 32.64 -6.69
C GLY A 198 -17.55 32.49 -7.83
N VAL A 199 -17.71 31.23 -8.25
CA VAL A 199 -18.98 30.65 -8.68
C VAL A 199 -19.03 29.27 -8.04
N LYS A 200 -20.00 29.05 -7.14
CA LYS A 200 -20.27 27.72 -6.59
C LYS A 200 -20.81 26.85 -7.73
N PHE A 201 -19.93 26.20 -8.48
CA PHE A 201 -20.33 25.07 -9.30
C PHE A 201 -20.79 23.94 -8.36
N PRO A 202 -21.99 23.37 -8.53
CA PRO A 202 -22.34 22.16 -7.81
C PRO A 202 -21.30 21.11 -8.20
N VAL A 203 -20.68 20.49 -7.19
CA VAL A 203 -19.73 19.38 -7.33
C VAL A 203 -20.38 18.35 -8.23
N ASN A 204 -19.92 18.27 -9.48
CA ASN A 204 -20.40 17.28 -10.43
C ASN A 204 -20.20 15.90 -9.79
N LEU A 205 -21.29 15.14 -9.73
CA LEU A 205 -21.39 13.75 -9.31
C LEU A 205 -20.13 12.97 -9.76
N GLU A 206 -19.16 12.80 -8.86
CA GLU A 206 -17.88 12.17 -9.21
C GLU A 206 -18.18 10.73 -9.67
N SER A 207 -17.88 10.45 -10.94
CA SER A 207 -17.96 9.11 -11.50
C SER A 207 -17.19 8.13 -10.61
N VAL A 208 -17.77 6.98 -10.31
CA VAL A 208 -17.15 5.95 -9.47
C VAL A 208 -15.72 5.64 -9.98
N PRO A 209 -14.68 5.74 -9.12
CA PRO A 209 -13.30 5.48 -9.51
C PRO A 209 -13.14 4.06 -10.08
N LYS A 210 -12.20 3.87 -11.03
CA LYS A 210 -11.96 2.54 -11.62
C LYS A 210 -11.43 1.51 -10.60
N ASP A 211 -10.77 1.98 -9.55
CA ASP A 211 -10.18 1.21 -8.46
C ASP A 211 -11.04 1.19 -7.18
N TRP A 212 -12.33 1.53 -7.28
CA TRP A 212 -13.29 1.60 -6.16
C TRP A 212 -13.30 0.39 -5.21
N TRP A 213 -12.93 -0.80 -5.71
CA TRP A 213 -12.94 -2.06 -4.98
C TRP A 213 -11.64 -2.35 -4.21
N ALA A 214 -10.57 -1.61 -4.50
CA ALA A 214 -9.22 -1.93 -4.04
C ALA A 214 -9.10 -1.92 -2.51
N GLU A 215 -9.62 -0.89 -1.84
CA GLU A 215 -9.51 -0.76 -0.37
C GLU A 215 -10.28 -1.86 0.36
N ASP A 216 -11.44 -2.25 -0.16
CA ASP A 216 -12.33 -3.25 0.46
C ASP A 216 -11.70 -4.64 0.48
N ILE A 217 -11.10 -5.05 -0.64
CA ILE A 217 -10.43 -6.35 -0.68
C ILE A 217 -9.12 -6.37 0.12
N CYS A 218 -8.56 -5.20 0.48
CA CYS A 218 -7.38 -5.12 1.34
C CYS A 218 -7.65 -5.56 2.78
N GLU A 219 -8.92 -5.76 3.16
CA GLU A 219 -9.28 -6.38 4.44
C GLU A 219 -9.06 -7.89 4.45
N LEU A 220 -8.79 -8.51 3.30
CA LEU A 220 -8.47 -9.93 3.20
C LEU A 220 -7.01 -10.20 3.61
N GLU A 221 -6.81 -11.29 4.34
CA GLU A 221 -5.48 -11.83 4.57
C GLU A 221 -4.85 -12.32 3.26
N ILE A 222 -3.52 -12.45 3.24
CA ILE A 222 -2.73 -12.65 2.03
C ILE A 222 -3.16 -13.86 1.19
N ASP A 223 -3.53 -14.98 1.81
CA ASP A 223 -3.93 -16.19 1.10
C ASP A 223 -5.26 -16.01 0.35
N LEU A 224 -6.23 -15.37 1.01
CA LEU A 224 -7.54 -15.06 0.41
C LEU A 224 -7.41 -13.95 -0.62
N TYR A 225 -6.62 -12.91 -0.32
CA TYR A 225 -6.31 -11.83 -1.25
C TYR A 225 -5.67 -12.36 -2.54
N LYS A 226 -4.68 -13.25 -2.43
CA LYS A 226 -4.03 -13.90 -3.57
C LYS A 226 -5.04 -14.62 -4.45
N ARG A 227 -5.92 -15.43 -3.86
CA ARG A 227 -6.93 -16.18 -4.62
C ARG A 227 -7.95 -15.26 -5.29
N VAL A 228 -8.38 -14.20 -4.62
CA VAL A 228 -9.25 -13.17 -5.21
C VAL A 228 -8.54 -12.50 -6.38
N MET A 229 -7.29 -12.06 -6.22
CA MET A 229 -6.55 -11.39 -7.28
C MET A 229 -6.27 -12.30 -8.48
N ILE A 230 -6.00 -13.59 -8.26
CA ILE A 230 -5.88 -14.58 -9.34
C ILE A 230 -7.20 -14.68 -10.11
N ALA A 231 -8.34 -14.76 -9.42
CA ALA A 231 -9.64 -14.83 -10.07
C ALA A 231 -9.98 -13.52 -10.83
N VAL A 232 -9.65 -12.35 -10.26
CA VAL A 232 -9.81 -11.05 -10.91
C VAL A 232 -8.97 -10.98 -12.20
N LYS A 233 -7.70 -11.39 -12.15
CA LYS A 233 -6.82 -11.50 -13.32
C LYS A 233 -7.37 -12.46 -14.37
N ALA A 234 -7.87 -13.62 -13.94
CA ALA A 234 -8.42 -14.64 -14.83
C ALA A 234 -9.70 -14.19 -15.57
N LYS A 235 -10.46 -13.23 -15.02
CA LYS A 235 -11.61 -12.64 -15.75
C LYS A 235 -11.17 -11.77 -16.93
N GLY A 236 -9.93 -11.27 -16.97
CA GLY A 236 -9.35 -10.56 -18.11
C GLY A 236 -9.98 -9.21 -18.48
N ARG A 237 -10.92 -8.70 -17.68
CA ARG A 237 -11.65 -7.44 -17.94
C ARG A 237 -11.05 -6.22 -17.25
N MET A 238 -10.07 -6.43 -16.38
CA MET A 238 -9.43 -5.37 -15.60
C MET A 238 -8.18 -4.87 -16.29
N ASP A 239 -8.07 -3.55 -16.41
CA ASP A 239 -6.85 -2.90 -16.84
C ASP A 239 -5.72 -3.21 -15.84
N GLY A 240 -4.52 -3.45 -16.38
CA GLY A 240 -3.34 -3.73 -15.58
C GLY A 240 -3.11 -2.66 -14.53
N ASN A 241 -3.23 -1.37 -14.87
CA ASN A 241 -2.95 -0.26 -13.96
C ASN A 241 -3.84 -0.31 -12.72
N VAL A 242 -5.11 -0.70 -12.87
CA VAL A 242 -6.05 -0.85 -11.75
C VAL A 242 -5.61 -2.01 -10.84
N ILE A 243 -5.15 -3.12 -11.41
CA ILE A 243 -4.58 -4.24 -10.65
C ILE A 243 -3.31 -3.80 -9.92
N GLY A 244 -2.41 -3.08 -10.60
CA GLY A 244 -1.18 -2.54 -10.02
C GLY A 244 -1.47 -1.60 -8.86
N GLU A 245 -2.50 -0.77 -8.98
CA GLU A 245 -2.92 0.16 -7.95
C GLU A 245 -3.59 -0.54 -6.75
N ALA A 246 -4.36 -1.60 -6.99
CA ALA A 246 -4.89 -2.45 -5.93
C ALA A 246 -3.77 -3.15 -5.16
N LEU A 247 -2.74 -3.65 -5.86
CA LEU A 247 -1.55 -4.26 -5.25
C LEU A 247 -0.72 -3.24 -4.47
N ARG A 248 -0.58 -2.02 -5.00
CA ARG A 248 0.05 -0.90 -4.28
C ARG A 248 -0.70 -0.59 -2.99
N THR A 249 -2.03 -0.49 -3.06
CA THR A 249 -2.89 -0.23 -1.89
C THR A 249 -2.71 -1.32 -0.83
N TYR A 250 -2.66 -2.58 -1.26
CA TYR A 250 -2.43 -3.72 -0.38
C TYR A 250 -1.05 -3.68 0.27
N ALA A 251 -0.01 -3.42 -0.52
CA ALA A 251 1.37 -3.28 -0.07
C ALA A 251 1.48 -2.17 1.00
N MET A 252 0.91 -0.98 0.76
CA MET A 252 0.94 0.12 1.72
C MET A 252 0.23 -0.20 3.04
N ARG A 253 -0.80 -1.06 3.01
CA ARG A 253 -1.57 -1.42 4.21
C ARG A 253 -0.86 -2.47 5.06
N TRP A 254 -0.24 -3.45 4.40
CA TRP A 254 0.25 -4.67 5.06
C TRP A 254 1.77 -4.73 5.24
N LEU A 255 2.55 -4.06 4.38
CA LEU A 255 3.99 -3.95 4.60
C LEU A 255 4.29 -2.94 5.72
N PRO A 256 5.24 -3.24 6.62
CA PRO A 256 5.70 -2.29 7.62
C PRO A 256 6.34 -1.02 7.03
N ASP A 257 6.10 0.12 7.69
CA ASP A 257 6.64 1.44 7.31
C ASP A 257 8.06 1.72 7.84
N SER A 258 8.65 0.81 8.62
CA SER A 258 10.00 0.99 9.18
C SER A 258 10.91 -0.17 8.81
N ILE A 259 12.18 0.16 8.56
CA ILE A 259 13.23 -0.83 8.25
C ILE A 259 13.35 -1.84 9.39
N GLU A 260 13.32 -1.37 10.64
CA GLU A 260 13.36 -2.22 11.84
C GLU A 260 12.22 -3.26 11.86
N ALA A 261 11.00 -2.85 11.52
CA ALA A 261 9.85 -3.75 11.49
C ALA A 261 9.87 -4.69 10.28
N LEU A 262 10.48 -4.27 9.17
CA LEU A 262 10.69 -5.13 8.00
C LEU A 262 11.68 -6.26 8.28
N VAL A 263 12.80 -5.93 8.93
CA VAL A 263 13.95 -6.83 9.17
C VAL A 263 13.81 -7.60 10.49
N SER A 264 12.86 -7.25 11.36
CA SER A 264 12.59 -7.97 12.61
C SER A 264 12.45 -9.47 12.38
N GLU A 265 13.28 -10.28 13.04
CA GLU A 265 13.29 -11.74 12.90
C GLU A 265 11.92 -12.37 13.15
N ALA A 266 11.14 -11.80 14.07
CA ALA A 266 9.80 -12.27 14.42
C ALA A 266 8.79 -12.18 13.25
N HIS A 267 9.03 -11.28 12.29
CA HIS A 267 8.08 -10.99 11.20
C HIS A 267 8.68 -11.10 9.81
N SER A 268 10.00 -11.28 9.69
CA SER A 268 10.72 -11.38 8.41
C SER A 268 10.12 -12.44 7.48
N ARG A 269 9.84 -13.65 7.97
CA ARG A 269 9.22 -14.73 7.15
C ARG A 269 7.83 -14.35 6.62
N ARG A 270 7.02 -13.68 7.44
CA ARG A 270 5.68 -13.22 7.03
C ARG A 270 5.81 -12.08 6.01
N ASN A 271 6.68 -11.12 6.25
CA ASN A 271 6.94 -10.00 5.34
C ASN A 271 7.47 -10.51 3.99
N LYS A 272 8.35 -11.53 4.00
CA LYS A 272 8.89 -12.19 2.82
C LYS A 272 7.77 -12.80 1.98
N SER A 273 6.97 -13.68 2.59
CA SER A 273 5.85 -14.35 1.91
C SER A 273 4.80 -13.36 1.38
N LEU A 274 4.50 -12.30 2.14
CA LEU A 274 3.62 -11.22 1.73
C LEU A 274 4.16 -10.51 0.47
N LEU A 275 5.42 -10.11 0.50
CA LEU A 275 6.07 -9.40 -0.60
C LEU A 275 6.15 -10.26 -1.87
N GLU A 276 6.61 -11.50 -1.75
CA GLU A 276 6.72 -12.43 -2.88
C GLU A 276 5.36 -12.74 -3.49
N THR A 277 4.32 -12.82 -2.67
CA THR A 277 2.94 -12.97 -3.17
C THR A 277 2.50 -11.71 -3.94
N ILE A 278 2.79 -10.51 -3.45
CA ILE A 278 2.50 -9.26 -4.19
C ILE A 278 3.23 -9.24 -5.52
N ILE A 279 4.53 -9.60 -5.55
CA ILE A 279 5.34 -9.65 -6.76
C ILE A 279 4.75 -10.66 -7.77
N CYS A 280 4.39 -11.86 -7.31
CA CYS A 280 3.76 -12.90 -8.14
C CYS A 280 2.41 -12.45 -8.73
N LEU A 281 1.68 -11.57 -8.03
CA LEU A 281 0.41 -11.04 -8.51
C LEU A 281 0.55 -9.87 -9.48
N LEU A 282 1.74 -9.25 -9.59
CA LEU A 282 1.97 -8.16 -10.56
C LEU A 282 1.57 -8.61 -11.98
N PRO A 283 0.92 -7.74 -12.75
CA PRO A 283 0.62 -8.04 -14.15
C PRO A 283 1.91 -8.22 -14.95
N SER A 284 2.02 -9.36 -15.64
CA SER A 284 3.21 -9.72 -16.42
C SER A 284 3.28 -8.97 -17.75
N ASP A 285 2.27 -8.15 -18.07
CA ASP A 285 2.17 -7.53 -19.38
C ASP A 285 3.09 -6.32 -19.51
N LYS A 286 3.74 -6.27 -20.66
CA LYS A 286 5.02 -5.60 -20.88
C LYS A 286 4.92 -4.08 -20.72
N GLY A 287 5.25 -3.60 -19.52
CA GLY A 287 5.84 -2.28 -19.32
C GLY A 287 4.88 -1.09 -19.24
N VAL A 288 3.62 -1.24 -18.80
CA VAL A 288 2.72 -0.07 -18.58
C VAL A 288 2.11 -0.02 -17.18
N THR A 289 2.03 -1.15 -16.49
CA THR A 289 1.07 -1.34 -15.41
C THR A 289 1.34 -0.66 -14.07
N CYS A 290 2.57 -0.75 -13.55
CA CYS A 290 2.95 -0.13 -12.28
C CYS A 290 3.90 1.04 -12.51
N SER A 291 3.89 2.02 -11.61
CA SER A 291 4.90 3.09 -11.64
C SER A 291 6.28 2.55 -11.28
N CYS A 292 7.32 3.02 -11.98
CA CYS A 292 8.69 2.58 -11.73
C CYS A 292 9.11 2.79 -10.26
N GLY A 293 8.74 3.93 -9.66
CA GLY A 293 9.01 4.20 -8.25
C GLY A 293 8.35 3.20 -7.27
N PHE A 294 7.18 2.64 -7.60
CA PHE A 294 6.58 1.56 -6.79
C PHE A 294 7.39 0.28 -6.88
N LEU A 295 7.78 -0.12 -8.10
CA LEU A 295 8.57 -1.32 -8.34
C LEU A 295 9.96 -1.23 -7.67
N LEU A 296 10.61 -0.06 -7.77
CA LEU A 296 11.88 0.20 -7.08
C LEU A 296 11.73 0.13 -5.56
N LYS A 297 10.64 0.65 -4.99
CA LYS A 297 10.36 0.48 -3.56
C LYS A 297 10.15 -0.99 -3.18
N LEU A 298 9.41 -1.76 -3.98
CA LEU A 298 9.28 -3.21 -3.77
C LEU A 298 10.63 -3.92 -3.85
N LEU A 299 11.51 -3.53 -4.78
CA LEU A 299 12.85 -4.08 -4.90
C LEU A 299 13.71 -3.77 -3.67
N LYS A 300 13.66 -2.55 -3.15
CA LYS A 300 14.34 -2.19 -1.89
C LYS A 300 13.85 -3.06 -0.72
N VAL A 301 12.53 -3.27 -0.61
CA VAL A 301 11.97 -4.15 0.43
C VAL A 301 12.35 -5.62 0.20
N ALA A 302 12.37 -6.09 -1.06
CA ALA A 302 12.79 -7.44 -1.44
C ALA A 302 14.24 -7.71 -1.06
N ILE A 303 15.07 -6.69 -1.20
CA ILE A 303 16.44 -6.70 -0.74
C ILE A 303 16.43 -6.76 0.80
N LEU A 304 15.83 -5.81 1.51
CA LEU A 304 15.86 -5.82 2.98
C LEU A 304 15.36 -7.12 3.64
N VAL A 305 14.32 -7.75 3.09
CA VAL A 305 13.67 -8.93 3.65
C VAL A 305 14.30 -10.26 3.17
N GLY A 306 15.22 -10.22 2.20
CA GLY A 306 15.84 -11.43 1.65
C GLY A 306 14.85 -12.29 0.83
N ALA A 307 14.09 -11.65 -0.04
CA ALA A 307 13.21 -12.33 -1.01
C ALA A 307 14.01 -13.21 -1.99
N ASP A 308 13.34 -14.21 -2.53
CA ASP A 308 13.93 -15.15 -3.49
C ASP A 308 14.41 -14.47 -4.77
N ASP A 309 15.49 -15.01 -5.37
CA ASP A 309 16.12 -14.41 -6.53
C ASP A 309 15.20 -14.34 -7.76
N SER A 310 14.26 -15.28 -7.91
CA SER A 310 13.23 -15.23 -8.95
C SER A 310 12.35 -13.99 -8.84
N SER A 311 11.89 -13.68 -7.62
CA SER A 311 11.06 -12.50 -7.35
C SER A 311 11.83 -11.21 -7.57
N ARG A 312 13.11 -11.18 -7.19
CA ARG A 312 14.00 -10.03 -7.44
C ARG A 312 14.23 -9.84 -8.94
N GLU A 313 14.49 -10.92 -9.67
CA GLU A 313 14.73 -10.90 -11.12
C GLU A 313 13.48 -10.43 -11.90
N ASP A 314 12.28 -10.82 -11.48
CA ASP A 314 11.04 -10.34 -12.07
C ASP A 314 10.83 -8.83 -11.85
N LEU A 315 11.21 -8.31 -10.67
CA LEU A 315 11.22 -6.87 -10.40
C LEU A 315 12.26 -6.14 -11.24
N ILE A 316 13.51 -6.63 -11.28
CA ILE A 316 14.60 -6.03 -12.08
C ILE A 316 14.18 -5.97 -13.54
N ARG A 317 13.65 -7.07 -14.09
CA ARG A 317 13.13 -7.12 -15.46
C ARG A 317 12.07 -6.05 -15.69
N SER A 318 11.11 -5.91 -14.77
CA SER A 318 10.01 -4.96 -14.89
C SER A 318 10.46 -3.49 -14.77
N ILE A 319 11.38 -3.20 -13.84
CA ILE A 319 11.95 -1.86 -13.62
C ILE A 319 12.77 -1.42 -14.83
N SER A 320 13.60 -2.32 -15.38
CA SER A 320 14.38 -2.06 -16.59
C SER A 320 13.52 -1.75 -17.82
N LEU A 321 12.21 -1.99 -17.81
CA LEU A 321 11.32 -1.60 -18.92
C LEU A 321 10.86 -0.15 -18.85
N LYS A 322 10.97 0.50 -17.69
CA LYS A 322 10.39 1.81 -17.35
C LYS A 322 11.36 2.72 -16.58
N LEU A 323 12.66 2.51 -16.76
CA LEU A 323 13.68 3.22 -15.98
C LEU A 323 13.62 4.74 -16.21
N ASP A 324 13.09 5.18 -17.35
CA ASP A 324 12.85 6.58 -17.70
C ASP A 324 11.75 7.28 -16.86
N GLU A 325 10.94 6.53 -16.13
CA GLU A 325 9.95 7.06 -15.16
C GLU A 325 10.54 7.24 -13.75
N ALA A 326 11.76 6.78 -13.48
CA ALA A 326 12.34 6.80 -12.13
C ALA A 326 12.93 8.17 -11.75
N SER A 327 13.00 8.43 -10.45
CA SER A 327 13.77 9.54 -9.88
C SER A 327 15.09 9.07 -9.29
N VAL A 328 16.05 9.99 -9.09
CA VAL A 328 17.35 9.66 -8.46
C VAL A 328 17.15 9.03 -7.08
N ASN A 329 16.19 9.54 -6.30
CA ASN A 329 15.86 9.00 -4.97
C ASN A 329 15.35 7.55 -5.04
N ASP A 330 14.69 7.15 -6.12
CA ASP A 330 14.25 5.78 -6.30
C ASP A 330 15.43 4.82 -6.53
N LEU A 331 16.52 5.30 -7.15
CA LEU A 331 17.75 4.53 -7.39
C LEU A 331 18.70 4.43 -6.18
N LEU A 332 18.46 5.19 -5.12
CA LEU A 332 19.21 5.09 -3.86
C LEU A 332 18.83 3.80 -3.12
N ILE A 333 19.31 2.67 -3.64
CA ILE A 333 19.11 1.32 -3.10
C ILE A 333 20.26 1.02 -2.14
N PRO A 334 20.01 0.80 -0.84
CA PRO A 334 21.07 0.50 0.12
C PRO A 334 21.83 -0.77 -0.27
N SER A 335 23.16 -0.72 -0.16
CA SER A 335 24.02 -1.90 -0.28
C SER A 335 23.75 -2.89 0.84
N ARG A 336 24.13 -4.15 0.65
CA ARG A 336 24.13 -5.14 1.75
C ARG A 336 25.54 -5.48 2.15
N SER A 337 25.73 -5.79 3.43
CA SER A 337 26.96 -6.44 3.88
C SER A 337 27.23 -7.69 3.00
N PRO A 338 28.45 -7.84 2.46
CA PRO A 338 29.71 -7.24 2.89
C PRO A 338 30.15 -5.95 2.15
N GLN A 339 29.32 -5.37 1.28
CA GLN A 339 29.68 -4.16 0.51
C GLN A 339 29.89 -2.97 1.46
N THR A 340 30.95 -2.19 1.22
CA THR A 340 31.32 -1.01 2.01
C THR A 340 30.70 0.28 1.50
N THR A 341 30.21 0.30 0.25
CA THR A 341 29.51 1.43 -0.35
C THR A 341 28.19 1.68 0.36
N VAL A 342 27.68 2.90 0.32
CA VAL A 342 26.37 3.25 0.88
C VAL A 342 25.23 2.66 0.03
N TYR A 343 25.41 2.63 -1.30
CA TYR A 343 24.42 2.17 -2.26
C TYR A 343 24.93 1.00 -3.12
N ASP A 344 24.00 0.18 -3.62
CA ASP A 344 24.27 -0.93 -4.53
C ASP A 344 24.41 -0.42 -5.98
N VAL A 345 25.64 -0.03 -6.35
CA VAL A 345 25.96 0.56 -7.66
C VAL A 345 25.82 -0.47 -8.79
N GLU A 346 26.25 -1.72 -8.54
CA GLU A 346 26.19 -2.83 -9.48
C GLU A 346 24.75 -3.18 -9.87
N LEU A 347 23.80 -3.13 -8.93
CA LEU A 347 22.39 -3.32 -9.22
C LEU A 347 21.84 -2.20 -10.12
N VAL A 348 22.16 -0.94 -9.84
CA VAL A 348 21.73 0.19 -10.68
C VAL A 348 22.34 0.08 -12.07
N LYS A 349 23.62 -0.27 -12.17
CA LYS A 349 24.29 -0.56 -13.45
C LYS A 349 23.56 -1.67 -14.22
N CYS A 350 23.20 -2.77 -13.56
CA CYS A 350 22.43 -3.86 -14.18
C CYS A 350 21.08 -3.37 -14.74
N LEU A 351 20.36 -2.51 -14.00
CA LEU A 351 19.10 -1.93 -14.45
C LEU A 351 19.28 -1.07 -15.71
N VAL A 352 20.32 -0.22 -15.72
CA VAL A 352 20.67 0.66 -16.84
C VAL A 352 21.10 -0.16 -18.06
N ASP A 353 22.00 -1.13 -17.90
CA ASP A 353 22.50 -1.98 -18.98
C ASP A 353 21.36 -2.71 -19.68
N ARG A 354 20.41 -3.26 -18.92
CA ARG A 354 19.23 -3.94 -19.45
C ARG A 354 18.29 -2.98 -20.20
N PHE A 355 18.07 -1.78 -19.67
CA PHE A 355 17.29 -0.75 -20.35
C PHE A 355 17.95 -0.36 -21.69
N MET A 356 19.24 -0.07 -21.68
CA MET A 356 20.00 0.36 -22.86
C MET A 356 20.11 -0.74 -23.91
N ALA A 357 20.34 -2.00 -23.52
CA ALA A 357 20.41 -3.13 -24.44
C ALA A 357 19.07 -3.33 -25.18
N ARG A 358 17.94 -3.18 -24.49
CA ARG A 358 16.61 -3.27 -25.08
C ARG A 358 16.36 -2.16 -26.08
N GLU A 359 16.65 -0.92 -25.70
CA GLU A 359 16.37 0.21 -26.58
C GLU A 359 17.25 0.19 -27.84
N ARG A 360 18.52 -0.21 -27.74
CA ARG A 360 19.38 -0.45 -28.91
C ARG A 360 18.80 -1.50 -29.86
N SER A 361 18.09 -2.50 -29.33
CA SER A 361 17.42 -3.53 -30.14
C SER A 361 16.16 -3.00 -30.83
N ARG A 362 15.44 -2.06 -30.21
CA ARG A 362 14.30 -1.38 -30.85
C ARG A 362 14.75 -0.51 -32.01
N ASP A 363 15.82 0.26 -31.82
CA ASP A 363 16.36 1.17 -32.85
C ASP A 363 16.79 0.41 -34.13
N LYS A 364 17.41 -0.76 -33.96
CA LYS A 364 17.78 -1.66 -35.09
C LYS A 364 16.58 -2.21 -35.86
N ASN A 365 15.44 -2.42 -35.21
CA ASN A 365 14.24 -2.97 -35.84
C ASN A 365 13.34 -1.90 -36.49
N ILE A 366 13.42 -0.65 -36.03
CA ILE A 366 12.59 0.48 -36.53
C ILE A 366 13.19 1.12 -37.79
N SER A 367 14.48 0.90 -38.08
CA SER A 367 15.15 1.29 -39.33
C SER A 367 14.43 0.86 -40.62
N ALA A 368 13.42 -0.02 -40.56
CA ALA A 368 12.65 -0.45 -41.72
C ALA A 368 11.25 0.18 -41.88
N LYS A 369 10.57 0.68 -40.83
CA LYS A 369 9.16 1.16 -40.96
C LYS A 369 8.77 2.22 -39.91
N SER A 370 8.46 3.43 -40.39
CA SER A 370 7.76 4.56 -39.73
C SER A 370 8.61 5.66 -39.07
N THR A 371 8.38 6.89 -39.55
CA THR A 371 9.13 8.12 -39.25
C THR A 371 8.66 8.83 -37.97
N ASN A 372 7.56 8.38 -37.34
CA ASN A 372 6.95 9.05 -36.19
C ASN A 372 7.33 8.47 -34.81
N ASP A 373 7.90 7.25 -34.75
CA ASP A 373 8.30 6.60 -33.47
C ASP A 373 9.75 6.94 -33.04
N PHE A 374 10.57 7.41 -33.99
CA PHE A 374 11.97 7.82 -33.76
C PHE A 374 12.13 8.94 -32.72
N VAL A 375 11.13 9.83 -32.59
CA VAL A 375 11.19 10.99 -31.69
C VAL A 375 10.87 10.62 -30.23
N LEU A 376 10.06 9.58 -30.01
CA LEU A 376 9.65 9.15 -28.65
C LEU A 376 10.73 8.30 -27.97
N GLY A 377 11.39 7.41 -28.69
CA GLY A 377 12.47 6.55 -28.16
C GLY A 377 13.64 7.36 -27.60
N HIS A 378 14.06 8.42 -28.31
CA HIS A 378 15.13 9.29 -27.87
C HIS A 378 14.80 10.06 -26.58
N GLY A 379 13.52 10.40 -26.35
CA GLY A 379 13.10 11.06 -25.12
C GLY A 379 13.36 10.23 -23.86
N SER A 380 13.15 8.91 -23.93
CA SER A 380 13.42 7.99 -22.83
C SER A 380 14.92 7.84 -22.54
N TRP A 381 15.75 7.81 -23.59
CA TRP A 381 17.22 7.78 -23.46
C TRP A 381 17.73 9.01 -22.74
N LEU A 382 17.27 10.19 -23.15
CA LEU A 382 17.65 11.46 -22.54
C LEU A 382 17.26 11.53 -21.07
N LYS A 383 16.06 11.02 -20.71
CA LYS A 383 15.62 10.93 -19.31
C LYS A 383 16.52 10.00 -18.49
N VAL A 384 16.84 8.81 -19.02
CA VAL A 384 17.74 7.87 -18.32
C VAL A 384 19.16 8.43 -18.22
N GLY A 385 19.67 9.11 -19.25
CA GLY A 385 20.97 9.80 -19.19
C GLY A 385 21.02 10.82 -18.06
N LYS A 386 20.01 11.70 -17.97
CA LYS A 386 19.89 12.66 -16.86
C LYS A 386 19.75 11.98 -15.50
N LEU A 387 18.98 10.89 -15.42
CA LEU A 387 18.78 10.11 -14.20
C LEU A 387 20.10 9.50 -13.71
N VAL A 388 20.87 8.89 -14.62
CA VAL A 388 22.17 8.29 -14.29
C VAL A 388 23.20 9.34 -13.91
N ASP A 389 23.26 10.48 -14.60
CA ASP A 389 24.18 11.56 -14.24
C ASP A 389 23.84 12.17 -12.87
N GLY A 390 22.55 12.28 -12.54
CA GLY A 390 22.09 12.66 -11.20
C GLY A 390 22.45 11.62 -10.13
N TYR A 391 22.34 10.32 -10.45
CA TYR A 391 22.76 9.25 -9.54
C TYR A 391 24.28 9.19 -9.36
N LEU A 392 25.07 9.36 -10.44
CA LEU A 392 26.53 9.49 -10.41
C LEU A 392 26.95 10.62 -9.46
N THR A 393 26.25 11.75 -9.49
CA THR A 393 26.49 12.89 -8.59
C THR A 393 26.30 12.51 -7.11
N GLU A 394 25.29 11.69 -6.79
CA GLU A 394 25.03 11.26 -5.41
C GLU A 394 26.05 10.22 -4.93
N ILE A 395 26.38 9.21 -5.75
CA ILE A 395 27.37 8.19 -5.36
C ILE A 395 28.80 8.73 -5.36
N ALA A 396 29.10 9.80 -6.12
CA ALA A 396 30.41 10.43 -6.12
C ALA A 396 30.81 10.99 -4.76
N ARG A 397 29.84 11.24 -3.88
CA ARG A 397 30.05 11.70 -2.50
C ARG A 397 30.48 10.59 -1.54
N ASP A 398 30.38 9.33 -1.94
CA ASP A 398 30.78 8.18 -1.12
C ASP A 398 32.25 7.81 -1.39
N PRO A 399 33.15 7.95 -0.39
CA PRO A 399 34.58 7.63 -0.55
C PRO A 399 34.88 6.15 -0.82
N ASN A 400 33.90 5.26 -0.61
CA ASN A 400 34.07 3.82 -0.81
C ASN A 400 33.77 3.38 -2.25
N VAL A 401 33.28 4.27 -3.11
CA VAL A 401 32.93 3.93 -4.49
C VAL A 401 34.19 3.80 -5.33
N SER A 402 34.42 2.59 -5.88
CA SER A 402 35.58 2.32 -6.72
C SER A 402 35.54 3.10 -8.04
N LEU A 403 36.73 3.46 -8.55
CA LEU A 403 36.85 4.13 -9.84
C LEU A 403 36.30 3.27 -10.99
N SER A 404 36.49 1.94 -10.92
CA SER A 404 35.97 1.01 -11.94
C SER A 404 34.45 1.04 -11.99
N SER A 405 33.78 0.85 -10.85
CA SER A 405 32.31 0.87 -10.78
C SER A 405 31.73 2.20 -11.25
N PHE A 406 32.39 3.32 -10.90
CA PHE A 406 31.98 4.66 -11.34
C PHE A 406 32.09 4.84 -12.87
N ILE A 407 33.23 4.46 -13.46
CA ILE A 407 33.46 4.55 -14.91
C ILE A 407 32.54 3.60 -15.67
N GLU A 408 32.36 2.38 -15.19
CA GLU A 408 31.52 1.39 -15.84
C GLU A 408 30.06 1.85 -15.92
N LEU A 409 29.51 2.41 -14.83
CA LEU A 409 28.16 2.97 -14.83
C LEU A 409 28.03 4.19 -15.75
N LEU A 410 29.06 5.05 -15.78
CA LEU A 410 29.13 6.19 -16.68
C LEU A 410 29.06 5.73 -18.14
N GLN A 411 29.81 4.69 -18.51
CA GLN A 411 29.89 4.12 -19.85
C GLN A 411 28.68 3.28 -20.27
N SER A 412 27.87 2.79 -19.32
CA SER A 412 26.60 2.12 -19.61
C SER A 412 25.64 3.02 -20.43
N VAL A 413 25.74 4.34 -20.26
CA VAL A 413 24.94 5.34 -20.96
C VAL A 413 25.67 5.86 -22.21
N PRO A 414 25.07 5.77 -23.41
CA PRO A 414 25.69 6.23 -24.65
C PRO A 414 25.67 7.76 -24.80
N ASP A 415 26.60 8.30 -25.60
CA ASP A 415 26.74 9.74 -25.87
C ASP A 415 25.47 10.40 -26.46
N SER A 416 24.64 9.64 -27.16
CA SER A 416 23.36 10.12 -27.72
C SER A 416 22.31 10.42 -26.64
N ALA A 417 22.44 9.82 -25.46
CA ALA A 417 21.62 10.13 -24.29
C ALA A 417 22.11 11.38 -23.52
N ARG A 418 23.30 11.90 -23.84
CA ARG A 418 23.94 13.05 -23.20
C ARG A 418 24.25 14.17 -24.20
N PRO A 419 23.25 15.02 -24.54
CA PRO A 419 23.49 16.18 -25.39
C PRO A 419 24.28 17.28 -24.66
N ILE A 420 24.13 17.37 -23.33
CA ILE A 420 24.80 18.34 -22.46
C ILE A 420 25.56 17.56 -21.39
N HIS A 421 26.81 17.95 -21.13
CA HIS A 421 27.71 17.22 -20.22
C HIS A 421 27.90 17.91 -18.85
N ASP A 422 27.15 18.98 -18.53
CA ASP A 422 27.29 19.72 -17.28
C ASP A 422 27.08 18.86 -16.02
N ALA A 423 26.05 18.00 -16.01
CA ALA A 423 25.77 17.12 -14.88
C ALA A 423 26.86 16.04 -14.74
N LEU A 424 27.35 15.53 -15.87
CA LEU A 424 28.47 14.60 -15.91
C LEU A 424 29.77 15.24 -15.39
N TYR A 425 30.04 16.47 -15.80
CA TYR A 425 31.15 17.28 -15.28
C TYR A 425 31.04 17.43 -13.76
N GLY A 426 29.87 17.83 -13.26
CA GLY A 426 29.62 17.98 -11.83
C GLY A 426 29.86 16.68 -11.05
N ALA A 427 29.39 15.55 -11.57
CA ALA A 427 29.64 14.25 -10.96
C ALA A 427 31.13 13.88 -10.92
N ILE A 428 31.86 14.10 -12.03
CA ILE A 428 33.31 13.87 -12.10
C ILE A 428 34.06 14.79 -11.14
N ASP A 429 33.69 16.07 -11.06
CA ASP A 429 34.34 17.04 -10.18
C ASP A 429 34.16 16.68 -8.70
N ILE A 430 32.94 16.29 -8.30
CA ILE A 430 32.66 15.80 -6.95
C ILE A 430 33.46 14.51 -6.67
N TYR A 431 33.53 13.59 -7.64
CA TYR A 431 34.30 12.35 -7.48
C TYR A 431 35.79 12.65 -7.27
N LEU A 432 36.37 13.55 -8.07
CA LEU A 432 37.76 14.00 -7.93
C LEU A 432 38.03 14.72 -6.60
N GLN A 433 37.02 15.41 -6.06
CA GLN A 433 37.10 16.07 -4.77
C GLN A 433 37.18 15.06 -3.62
N GLU A 434 36.29 14.07 -3.59
CA GLU A 434 36.22 13.09 -2.49
C GLU A 434 37.31 12.00 -2.62
N HIS A 435 37.82 11.73 -3.83
CA HIS A 435 38.83 10.70 -4.12
C HIS A 435 40.20 11.32 -4.45
N SER A 436 40.78 12.02 -3.48
CA SER A 436 42.08 12.70 -3.65
C SER A 436 43.26 11.77 -3.96
N SER A 437 43.13 10.47 -3.65
CA SER A 437 44.15 9.42 -3.88
C SER A 437 44.33 9.00 -5.34
N LEU A 438 43.50 9.49 -6.26
CA LEU A 438 43.58 9.13 -7.68
C LEU A 438 44.91 9.57 -8.32
N THR A 439 45.50 8.69 -9.11
CA THR A 439 46.71 8.95 -9.89
C THR A 439 46.45 9.94 -11.03
N LYS A 440 47.50 10.60 -11.52
CA LYS A 440 47.39 11.51 -12.68
C LYS A 440 46.84 10.81 -13.93
N ALA A 441 47.15 9.52 -14.11
CA ALA A 441 46.67 8.72 -15.22
C ALA A 441 45.16 8.45 -15.11
N GLU A 442 44.68 8.09 -13.93
CA GLU A 442 43.25 7.87 -13.65
C GLU A 442 42.44 9.16 -13.80
N LYS A 443 42.94 10.29 -13.26
CA LYS A 443 42.30 11.61 -13.46
C LYS A 443 42.19 11.96 -14.94
N LYS A 444 43.25 11.72 -15.71
CA LYS A 444 43.25 11.92 -17.17
C LYS A 444 42.24 11.01 -17.87
N HIS A 445 42.15 9.75 -17.46
CA HIS A 445 41.19 8.81 -18.04
C HIS A 445 39.75 9.23 -17.75
N LEU A 446 39.43 9.51 -16.48
CA LEU A 446 38.10 9.92 -16.03
C LEU A 446 37.64 11.21 -16.71
N CYS A 447 38.47 12.27 -16.69
CA CYS A 447 38.14 13.53 -17.36
C CYS A 447 38.06 13.40 -18.89
N GLY A 448 38.72 12.39 -19.47
CA GLY A 448 38.67 12.10 -20.91
C GLY A 448 37.34 11.51 -21.38
N LEU A 449 36.48 11.02 -20.47
CA LEU A 449 35.14 10.50 -20.78
C LEU A 449 34.12 11.62 -21.02
N MET A 450 34.47 12.86 -20.69
CA MET A 450 33.62 14.02 -20.90
C MET A 450 34.00 14.75 -22.19
N ASP A 451 33.02 14.94 -23.08
CA ASP A 451 33.16 15.85 -24.21
C ASP A 451 32.98 17.32 -23.79
N VAL A 452 34.10 18.05 -23.72
CA VAL A 452 34.13 19.48 -23.35
C VAL A 452 33.34 20.38 -24.31
N ARG A 453 33.04 19.92 -25.54
CA ARG A 453 32.24 20.68 -26.52
C ARG A 453 30.76 20.74 -26.12
N LYS A 454 30.32 19.80 -25.29
CA LYS A 454 28.95 19.69 -24.79
C LYS A 454 28.73 20.38 -23.44
N LEU A 455 29.72 21.13 -22.96
CA LEU A 455 29.59 21.95 -21.76
C LEU A 455 28.93 23.29 -22.10
N THR A 456 28.06 23.75 -21.21
CA THR A 456 27.54 25.11 -21.27
C THR A 456 28.60 26.13 -20.88
N MET A 457 28.36 27.40 -21.18
CA MET A 457 29.30 28.50 -20.85
C MET A 457 29.66 28.52 -19.35
N ASP A 458 28.66 28.34 -18.49
CA ASP A 458 28.85 28.37 -17.04
C ASP A 458 29.67 27.17 -16.55
N ALA A 459 29.39 25.97 -17.09
CA ALA A 459 30.14 24.77 -16.77
C ALA A 459 31.59 24.86 -17.28
N SER A 460 31.81 25.38 -18.49
CA SER A 460 33.14 25.65 -19.04
C SER A 460 33.92 26.66 -18.21
N MET A 461 33.27 27.73 -17.73
CA MET A 461 33.93 28.73 -16.88
C MET A 461 34.36 28.12 -15.54
N HIS A 462 33.51 27.29 -14.93
CA HIS A 462 33.85 26.55 -13.72
C HIS A 462 35.01 25.56 -13.99
N ALA A 463 34.96 24.81 -15.09
CA ALA A 463 36.00 23.86 -15.47
C ALA A 463 37.35 24.53 -15.77
N ALA A 464 37.34 25.73 -16.36
CA ALA A 464 38.57 26.49 -16.63
C ALA A 464 39.30 26.93 -15.35
N GLN A 465 38.56 27.12 -14.25
CA GLN A 465 39.08 27.54 -12.95
C GLN A 465 39.36 26.36 -12.00
N ASN A 466 39.04 25.14 -12.41
CA ASN A 466 39.11 23.97 -11.55
C ASN A 466 40.52 23.36 -11.52
N GLU A 467 41.24 23.57 -10.41
CA GLU A 467 42.60 23.07 -10.20
C GLU A 467 42.70 21.54 -10.11
N ARG A 468 41.58 20.84 -9.88
CA ARG A 468 41.57 19.36 -9.79
C ARG A 468 41.66 18.69 -11.16
N LEU A 469 41.34 19.41 -12.23
CA LEU A 469 41.33 18.87 -13.58
C LEU A 469 42.75 18.78 -14.17
N PRO A 470 43.04 17.78 -15.01
CA PRO A 470 44.28 17.75 -15.78
C PRO A 470 44.41 18.99 -16.67
N LEU A 471 45.61 19.58 -16.73
CA LEU A 471 45.91 20.75 -17.58
C LEU A 471 45.44 20.59 -19.03
N ARG A 472 45.58 19.38 -19.60
CA ARG A 472 45.10 19.08 -20.96
C ARG A 472 43.60 19.31 -21.12
N THR A 473 42.79 18.93 -20.13
CA THR A 473 41.33 19.13 -20.13
C THR A 473 41.00 20.61 -20.02
N VAL A 474 41.67 21.35 -19.14
CA VAL A 474 41.49 22.80 -18.97
C VAL A 474 41.79 23.56 -20.27
N VAL A 475 42.90 23.23 -20.95
CA VAL A 475 43.26 23.82 -22.25
C VAL A 475 42.21 23.52 -23.32
N GLN A 476 41.67 22.31 -23.35
CA GLN A 476 40.59 21.96 -24.29
C GLN A 476 39.32 22.77 -24.03
N VAL A 477 38.93 22.97 -22.76
CA VAL A 477 37.78 23.81 -22.39
C VAL A 477 37.98 25.24 -22.89
N LEU A 478 39.14 25.86 -22.59
CA LEU A 478 39.45 27.23 -23.02
C LEU A 478 39.45 27.37 -24.55
N PHE A 479 39.98 26.38 -25.27
CA PHE A 479 40.00 26.36 -26.73
C PHE A 479 38.60 26.38 -27.34
N PHE A 480 37.68 25.56 -26.83
CA PHE A 480 36.31 25.51 -27.36
C PHE A 480 35.47 26.73 -26.96
N GLU A 481 35.72 27.33 -25.79
CA GLU A 481 35.13 28.63 -25.43
C GLU A 481 35.61 29.73 -26.39
N GLN A 482 36.90 29.75 -26.76
CA GLN A 482 37.42 30.71 -27.75
C GLN A 482 36.75 30.53 -29.13
N ILE A 483 36.54 29.29 -29.57
CA ILE A 483 35.82 28.99 -30.82
C ILE A 483 34.37 29.49 -30.75
N ARG A 484 33.66 29.23 -29.65
CA ARG A 484 32.28 29.69 -29.45
C ARG A 484 32.18 31.22 -29.42
N ALA A 485 33.13 31.89 -28.78
CA ALA A 485 33.21 33.35 -28.77
C ALA A 485 33.44 33.92 -30.19
N ALA A 486 34.38 33.34 -30.95
CA ALA A 486 34.65 33.76 -32.33
C ALA A 486 33.44 33.54 -33.27
N ALA A 487 32.73 32.42 -33.11
CA ALA A 487 31.51 32.13 -33.87
C ALA A 487 30.35 33.07 -33.51
N GLY A 488 30.20 33.43 -32.23
CA GLY A 488 29.22 34.41 -31.76
C GLY A 488 29.46 35.81 -32.36
N VAL A 489 30.73 36.22 -32.47
CA VAL A 489 31.13 37.48 -33.11
C VAL A 489 30.87 37.46 -34.63
N GLN A 490 31.13 36.33 -35.31
CA GLN A 490 30.79 36.16 -36.73
C GLN A 490 29.28 36.17 -36.98
N ALA A 491 28.48 35.56 -36.10
CA ALA A 491 27.02 35.58 -36.20
C ALA A 491 26.43 37.01 -35.98
N LEU A 492 27.05 37.82 -35.11
CA LEU A 492 26.71 39.24 -34.95
C LEU A 492 27.09 40.07 -36.19
N ASN A 493 28.26 39.82 -36.77
CA ASN A 493 28.71 40.53 -37.98
C ASN A 493 27.86 40.18 -39.22
N ASN A 494 27.37 38.94 -39.33
CA ASN A 494 26.44 38.52 -40.39
C ASN A 494 25.00 39.06 -40.17
N ARG A 495 24.61 39.37 -38.94
CA ARG A 495 23.33 40.05 -38.65
C ARG A 495 23.30 41.52 -39.09
N ASN A 496 24.45 42.17 -39.19
CA ASN A 496 24.55 43.54 -39.69
C ASN A 496 24.62 43.65 -41.22
N SER A 497 24.65 42.52 -41.95
CA SER A 497 24.78 42.51 -43.42
C SER A 497 23.57 41.97 -44.17
N ASN A 498 22.58 41.34 -43.53
CA ASN A 498 21.39 40.83 -44.20
C ASN A 498 20.10 41.19 -43.44
N ALA A 499 19.61 42.40 -43.66
CA ALA A 499 18.19 42.69 -43.52
C ALA A 499 17.51 42.33 -44.85
N LEU A 500 16.77 41.21 -44.84
CA LEU A 500 15.64 40.77 -45.69
C LEU A 500 15.84 39.29 -46.10
N ASP A 501 15.28 38.35 -45.34
CA ASP A 501 14.14 37.51 -45.77
C ASP A 501 13.85 36.38 -44.77
N SER A 502 12.60 35.94 -44.78
CA SER A 502 11.88 35.07 -43.85
C SER A 502 12.51 33.69 -43.62
N THR A 503 12.56 33.22 -42.36
CA THR A 503 11.89 31.98 -41.89
C THR A 503 12.06 31.89 -40.37
N ARG A 504 10.97 32.18 -39.63
CA ARG A 504 10.90 32.09 -38.17
C ARG A 504 10.03 30.88 -37.82
N LYS A 505 10.61 29.90 -37.12
CA LYS A 505 10.03 28.81 -36.28
C LYS A 505 11.09 27.69 -36.26
N THR A 506 11.83 27.42 -35.19
CA THR A 506 11.40 26.57 -34.06
C THR A 506 12.51 26.56 -32.99
N GLU A 507 12.63 27.58 -32.14
CA GLU A 507 13.71 27.58 -31.12
C GLU A 507 13.39 28.28 -29.80
N GLU A 508 12.10 28.51 -29.49
CA GLU A 508 11.67 29.22 -28.26
C GLU A 508 11.07 28.34 -27.17
N TYR A 509 11.25 27.01 -27.16
CA TYR A 509 10.54 26.15 -26.19
C TYR A 509 11.34 25.66 -24.95
N TRP A 510 12.65 25.93 -24.82
CA TRP A 510 13.43 25.33 -23.71
C TRP A 510 13.94 26.27 -22.62
N GLN A 511 13.48 27.52 -22.57
CA GLN A 511 13.79 28.43 -21.46
C GLN A 511 12.54 28.78 -20.67
N LYS A 512 12.12 27.88 -19.78
CA LYS A 512 11.39 28.23 -18.54
C LYS A 512 11.24 27.00 -17.66
N THR A 513 12.10 26.88 -16.65
CA THR A 513 11.77 26.48 -15.27
C THR A 513 13.05 26.43 -14.45
N LEU A 514 13.29 27.48 -13.67
CA LEU A 514 14.23 27.46 -12.54
C LEU A 514 13.46 28.00 -11.32
N PRO A 515 13.50 27.35 -10.15
CA PRO A 515 13.11 27.97 -8.89
C PRO A 515 14.29 28.75 -8.29
N GLU A 516 13.97 29.92 -7.75
CA GLU A 516 14.86 30.87 -7.09
C GLU A 516 15.63 30.26 -5.91
N LYS A 517 16.90 30.67 -5.75
CA LYS A 517 17.67 30.47 -4.51
C LYS A 517 17.82 31.82 -3.79
N HIS A 518 17.34 31.86 -2.55
CA HIS A 518 17.54 32.97 -1.61
C HIS A 518 19.02 33.09 -1.20
N ASN A 519 19.52 34.32 -1.22
CA ASN A 519 20.81 34.73 -0.68
C ASN A 519 20.78 34.74 0.86
N VAL A 520 21.81 34.16 1.49
CA VAL A 520 22.10 34.35 2.92
C VAL A 520 23.30 35.28 3.04
N SER A 521 23.05 36.47 3.57
CA SER A 521 24.05 37.46 3.95
C SER A 521 24.67 37.13 5.30
N LYS A 522 25.99 37.32 5.41
CA LYS A 522 26.73 37.41 6.68
C LYS A 522 26.37 38.71 7.41
N PRO A 523 26.52 38.76 8.74
CA PRO A 523 26.88 40.02 9.39
C PRO A 523 28.06 39.89 10.36
N SER A 524 28.82 40.98 10.46
CA SER A 524 29.87 41.22 11.44
C SER A 524 29.43 42.28 12.47
N SER A 525 29.85 42.03 13.72
CA SER A 525 30.29 42.96 14.77
C SER A 525 29.31 43.91 15.51
N VAL A 526 29.14 43.62 16.81
CA VAL A 526 29.60 44.40 18.00
C VAL A 526 28.59 45.15 18.90
N MET A 527 28.64 44.76 20.20
CA MET A 527 28.31 45.45 21.48
C MET A 527 26.82 45.72 21.82
N LYS A 528 26.28 45.57 23.04
CA LYS A 528 26.84 45.53 24.42
C LYS A 528 25.74 45.04 25.42
N VAL A 529 26.17 44.29 26.45
CA VAL A 529 25.83 44.43 27.91
C VAL A 529 24.54 43.85 28.52
N LYS A 530 24.78 42.89 29.45
CA LYS A 530 24.15 42.57 30.77
C LYS A 530 22.69 42.06 30.80
N ASP A 531 22.23 41.24 31.75
CA ASP A 531 22.75 40.79 33.05
C ASP A 531 22.04 39.45 33.46
N GLU A 532 22.73 38.68 34.31
CA GLU A 532 22.26 37.83 35.41
C GLU A 532 21.44 36.50 35.23
N ASN A 533 22.08 35.44 35.73
CA ASN A 533 21.60 34.16 36.29
C ASN A 533 20.61 34.38 37.49
N PRO A 534 19.87 33.39 38.08
CA PRO A 534 20.39 32.04 38.39
C PRO A 534 19.38 30.84 38.53
N GLN A 535 19.93 29.63 38.42
CA GLN A 535 19.79 28.47 39.33
C GLN A 535 18.42 27.81 39.68
N LYS A 536 18.42 26.46 39.53
CA LYS A 536 18.35 25.40 40.58
C LYS A 536 17.17 24.41 40.57
N ASN A 537 17.60 23.14 40.66
CA ASN A 537 17.02 21.98 41.38
C ASN A 537 15.81 21.24 40.80
N MET A 538 15.57 19.94 41.05
CA MET A 538 16.34 18.73 41.38
C MET A 538 15.26 17.62 41.59
N LYS A 539 15.39 16.46 40.93
CA LYS A 539 14.77 15.12 41.25
C LYS A 539 13.22 15.05 41.14
N LEU A 540 12.54 13.91 40.92
CA LEU A 540 12.73 12.54 41.41
C LEU A 540 11.92 11.52 40.56
N VAL A 541 12.41 10.28 40.57
CA VAL A 541 11.94 9.03 39.92
C VAL A 541 10.62 8.49 40.51
N LYS A 542 9.78 7.81 39.70
CA LYS A 542 9.05 6.58 40.13
C LYS A 542 8.47 5.71 38.99
N LYS A 543 8.68 4.39 39.14
CA LYS A 543 8.28 3.21 38.33
C LYS A 543 6.87 2.68 38.66
N GLY A 544 6.30 1.88 37.75
CA GLY A 544 5.32 0.79 38.00
C GLY A 544 4.40 0.56 36.78
N SER A 545 4.46 -0.50 35.97
CA SER A 545 4.22 -1.96 36.13
C SER A 545 2.77 -2.44 35.91
N LYS A 546 2.56 -3.10 34.75
CA LYS A 546 1.71 -4.27 34.39
C LYS A 546 0.20 -4.32 34.72
N ASN A 547 -0.64 -4.58 33.70
CA ASN A 547 -1.27 -5.91 33.45
C ASN A 547 -2.13 -5.98 32.18
N ARG A 548 -2.15 -7.17 31.56
CA ARG A 548 -2.86 -7.55 30.32
C ARG A 548 -4.24 -8.14 30.65
N SER A 549 -5.24 -7.85 29.82
CA SER A 549 -6.45 -8.67 29.65
C SER A 549 -6.78 -8.82 28.17
N SER A 550 -7.05 -10.07 27.79
CA SER A 550 -7.31 -10.56 26.44
C SER A 550 -8.76 -10.30 26.03
N GLY A 551 -8.96 -9.36 25.10
CA GLY A 551 -10.18 -9.20 24.33
C GLY A 551 -9.86 -9.40 22.85
N ALA A 552 -10.78 -10.03 22.11
CA ALA A 552 -10.69 -10.22 20.67
C ALA A 552 -10.40 -8.87 19.98
N GLN A 553 -9.15 -8.68 19.56
CA GLN A 553 -8.71 -7.47 18.89
C GLN A 553 -9.26 -7.50 17.48
N LEU A 554 -10.38 -6.78 17.28
CA LEU A 554 -10.68 -6.17 16.00
C LEU A 554 -9.38 -5.50 15.52
N LEU A 555 -8.88 -5.91 14.36
CA LEU A 555 -7.71 -5.28 13.76
C LEU A 555 -8.00 -3.78 13.72
N PRO A 556 -7.21 -2.93 14.42
CA PRO A 556 -7.42 -1.50 14.32
C PRO A 556 -7.30 -1.15 12.84
N SER A 557 -8.26 -0.36 12.35
CA SER A 557 -8.21 0.32 11.05
C SER A 557 -6.82 0.94 10.89
N ARG A 558 -5.90 0.22 10.23
CA ARG A 558 -4.56 0.71 9.87
C ARG A 558 -4.73 1.57 8.62
N SER A 559 -5.51 2.64 8.73
CA SER A 559 -5.59 3.65 7.70
C SER A 559 -4.53 4.71 8.01
N ARG A 560 -3.68 4.97 6.99
CA ARG A 560 -2.57 5.93 6.94
C ARG A 560 -1.29 5.47 7.64
N ARG A 561 -0.51 4.70 6.90
CA ARG A 561 0.86 4.31 7.22
C ARG A 561 1.71 4.63 5.98
N ILE A 562 2.67 5.54 6.17
CA ILE A 562 3.35 6.29 5.10
C ILE A 562 4.59 5.49 4.70
N PHE A 563 4.39 4.48 3.87
CA PHE A 563 5.43 3.70 3.20
C PHE A 563 6.48 4.56 2.48
N ASP A 564 6.13 5.80 2.13
CA ASP A 564 7.03 6.75 1.44
C ASP A 564 8.18 7.28 2.32
N LYS A 565 8.14 7.11 3.65
CA LYS A 565 9.20 7.59 4.57
C LYS A 565 10.39 6.65 4.70
N LEU A 566 10.30 5.42 4.20
CA LEU A 566 11.30 4.37 4.39
C LEU A 566 12.70 4.69 3.83
N PHE A 567 12.79 5.56 2.81
CA PHE A 567 14.04 5.78 2.06
C PHE A 567 14.47 7.25 1.98
N VAL A 568 13.91 8.13 2.81
CA VAL A 568 14.41 9.50 2.96
C VAL A 568 15.56 9.48 3.97
N VAL A 569 16.71 8.95 3.55
CA VAL A 569 17.94 8.99 4.34
C VAL A 569 18.94 9.86 3.58
N GLY A 570 19.08 11.10 4.06
CA GLY A 570 19.93 12.11 3.46
C GLY A 570 20.21 13.26 4.43
N LYS A 571 20.54 12.93 5.69
CA LYS A 571 21.30 13.82 6.57
C LYS A 571 22.25 12.99 7.41
N VAL A 572 23.52 13.23 7.15
CA VAL A 572 24.69 12.75 7.87
C VAL A 572 24.47 12.85 9.38
N SER A 573 24.80 11.75 10.08
CA SER A 573 24.85 11.63 11.53
C SER A 573 25.71 12.74 12.15
N GLY A 574 25.04 13.74 12.72
CA GLY A 574 25.60 14.70 13.67
C GLY A 574 24.89 14.53 15.00
N ASN A 575 25.63 14.05 15.99
CA ASN A 575 25.22 13.80 17.37
C ASN A 575 24.53 15.03 18.01
N VAL A 576 23.21 15.02 18.19
CA VAL A 576 22.49 15.95 19.07
C VAL A 576 21.27 15.24 19.69
N GLU A 577 21.22 15.30 21.01
CA GLU A 577 20.24 14.68 21.89
C GLU A 577 18.81 15.18 21.63
N ASN A 578 17.87 14.23 21.58
CA ASN A 578 16.43 14.46 21.51
C ASN A 578 15.92 15.20 22.77
N ARG A 579 15.37 16.40 22.60
CA ARG A 579 14.36 16.97 23.50
C ARG A 579 13.10 17.30 22.72
N SER A 580 12.08 16.49 22.94
CA SER A 580 10.69 16.69 22.52
C SER A 580 10.01 17.73 23.41
N SER A 581 9.44 18.76 22.79
CA SER A 581 8.45 19.66 23.40
C SER A 581 7.08 19.40 22.79
N GLU A 582 6.19 18.83 23.59
CA GLU A 582 4.74 18.93 23.40
C GLU A 582 4.29 20.35 23.77
N THR A 583 3.53 21.02 22.90
CA THR A 583 2.40 21.86 23.31
C THR A 583 1.37 21.93 22.18
N SER A 584 0.15 21.48 22.46
CA SER A 584 -1.06 21.78 21.70
C SER A 584 -2.18 21.88 22.72
N GLY A 585 -2.99 22.93 22.61
CA GLY A 585 -4.28 22.97 23.28
C GLY A 585 -4.72 24.36 23.73
N SER A 586 -5.34 25.11 22.84
CA SER A 586 -6.42 26.02 23.24
C SER A 586 -7.39 26.26 22.09
N SER A 587 -8.61 26.70 22.46
CA SER A 587 -9.84 26.98 21.70
C SER A 587 -10.77 25.78 21.48
N HIS A 588 -11.71 25.53 22.40
CA HIS A 588 -13.01 26.20 22.65
C HIS A 588 -14.13 25.69 21.72
N SER A 589 -15.04 24.91 22.31
CA SER A 589 -16.37 24.60 21.79
C SER A 589 -17.43 25.25 22.67
N PRO A 590 -18.58 25.69 22.14
CA PRO A 590 -19.68 26.22 22.94
C PRO A 590 -20.63 25.11 23.42
N THR A 591 -21.16 25.31 24.63
CA THR A 591 -22.10 24.40 25.32
C THR A 591 -23.46 25.09 25.47
N SER A 592 -24.55 24.37 25.21
CA SER A 592 -25.87 24.60 25.83
C SER A 592 -26.52 23.23 26.08
N MET A 593 -26.59 22.84 27.36
CA MET A 593 -27.75 22.89 28.28
C MET A 593 -28.61 21.63 28.24
N ILE A 594 -28.65 20.93 29.38
CA ILE A 594 -29.84 20.33 30.02
C ILE A 594 -29.43 20.00 31.48
N ILE A 595 -30.10 20.60 32.47
CA ILE A 595 -30.04 20.25 33.89
C ILE A 595 -31.46 19.91 34.35
N LYS A 596 -31.63 18.77 35.02
CA LYS A 596 -32.78 18.40 35.87
C LYS A 596 -32.25 18.26 37.31
N GLY A 597 -32.77 19.03 38.26
CA GLY A 597 -33.65 18.56 39.37
C GLY A 597 -32.83 18.53 40.66
N GLU A 598 -33.26 18.83 41.88
CA GLU A 598 -34.50 19.22 42.58
C GLU A 598 -34.05 20.07 43.81
N ILE A 599 -34.89 20.88 44.47
CA ILE A 599 -35.51 20.59 45.79
C ILE A 599 -36.41 21.77 46.22
N LYS A 600 -37.41 21.41 47.03
CA LYS A 600 -38.71 22.01 47.41
C LYS A 600 -38.76 23.30 48.27
N SER A 601 -40.01 23.76 48.39
CA SER A 601 -40.67 24.70 49.34
C SER A 601 -40.81 26.14 48.79
N SER A 602 -41.95 26.85 48.85
CA SER A 602 -43.18 26.77 49.65
C SER A 602 -44.26 27.71 49.07
N GLY A 603 -45.55 27.46 49.35
CA GLY A 603 -46.53 28.52 49.65
C GLY A 603 -47.53 28.98 48.58
N SER A 604 -48.75 28.43 48.65
CA SER A 604 -50.09 29.07 48.54
C SER A 604 -50.29 30.31 47.64
N SER A 605 -51.09 30.25 46.57
CA SER A 605 -52.54 30.59 46.48
C SER A 605 -52.70 31.30 45.12
N SER A 606 -53.77 31.30 44.33
CA SER A 606 -55.19 31.05 44.57
C SER A 606 -55.89 30.82 43.21
N ARG A 607 -56.96 30.01 43.28
CA ARG A 607 -58.27 30.12 42.60
C ARG A 607 -58.43 30.01 41.07
N ASN A 608 -59.32 29.05 40.75
CA ASN A 608 -60.41 29.04 39.75
C ASN A 608 -60.02 28.94 38.26
N ARG A 609 -60.68 28.17 37.40
CA ARG A 609 -61.96 27.45 37.45
C ARG A 609 -61.97 26.36 36.35
N ARG A 610 -62.86 25.38 36.55
CA ARG A 610 -63.38 24.28 35.69
C ARG A 610 -63.64 24.70 34.23
N HIS A 611 -63.60 23.84 33.20
CA HIS A 611 -64.34 22.59 32.94
C HIS A 611 -63.59 21.76 31.87
N SER A 612 -63.35 20.45 32.04
CA SER A 612 -64.17 19.31 31.57
C SER A 612 -64.84 19.49 30.20
N ILE A 613 -64.54 18.59 29.24
CA ILE A 613 -65.45 17.59 28.66
C ILE A 613 -64.68 16.78 27.60
N SER A 614 -64.80 15.47 27.76
CA SER A 614 -64.68 14.35 26.80
C SER A 614 -63.43 14.16 25.95
#